data_AF-A0A0F9KYV5-F1
#
_entry.id   AF-A0A0F9KYV5-F1
#
_cell.length_a   1.000
_cell.length_b   1.000
_cell.length_c   1.000
_cell.angle_alpha   90.00
_cell.angle_beta   90.00
_cell.angle_gamma   90.00
#
_symmetry.space_group_name_H-M   'P 1'
#
loop_
_entity.id
_entity.type
_entity.pdbx_description
1 polymer ?
#
loop_
_entity_poly.entity_id
_entity_poly.type
_entity_poly.pdbx_seq_one_letter_code
_entity_poly.pdbx_strand_id
1 'polypeptide(L)'
;MAIPLIFAGAIMGMGISAALAPIFEPATLKLSQTIWPLVPIKQMDPGTLVIARIKGSIDNATYQSEMAMQGYSGGTSDAFVTAAEQILGPGELLGMLVRGVIAPDKFTSELTRLGVSEESASSLAQMAEQILAPDTLVRAMFRGEIDAGKYKSEMGRLGFTPESADNFEATAKIIGGPSDMIRWAVREVFTPEIVAELGLGDEFPSEFIAQAAKIGMEEEIASNEWKAHWVLPSIGQGFQMLHRRVEKRDGGTFDLSDMDRLLRVQDVMPFFRGMITQIAFQPFTRVDVRRMHKMGVLDRDEVKSAYMDRGFDDEKAEKMTEFTIQFNTGSEKELTKTEIMRALARGVIDEPIALELLSDLNIPTEAAQIIVATQAAKVAMDTTDELVDIEIDRFVDGLISEDELQDAIIQLDLATPQLELLMAKARRKNRRAEKMPSKADILRWHITGIIDRESADTLLERIGFIEQFRVIYLQESEASEEEA
;
A
#
# COMPACT_ATOMS: atom_id res chain seq x y z
N MET A 1 56.29 -60.01 -102.79
CA MET A 1 54.83 -59.81 -102.65
C MET A 1 54.66 -58.45 -101.98
N ALA A 2 54.52 -57.39 -102.77
CA ALA A 2 54.53 -56.01 -102.33
C ALA A 2 53.53 -55.23 -103.18
N ILE A 3 52.54 -54.64 -102.52
CA ILE A 3 51.46 -53.83 -103.10
C ILE A 3 51.95 -52.37 -103.09
N PRO A 4 51.80 -51.59 -104.18
CA PRO A 4 52.22 -50.19 -104.20
C PRO A 4 51.15 -49.28 -103.55
N LEU A 5 51.59 -48.36 -102.70
CA LEU A 5 50.82 -47.17 -102.31
C LEU A 5 50.79 -46.21 -103.50
N ILE A 6 49.60 -46.03 -104.08
CA ILE A 6 49.32 -44.97 -105.05
C ILE A 6 49.02 -43.69 -104.27
N PHE A 7 49.78 -42.64 -104.56
CA PHE A 7 49.46 -41.26 -104.22
C PHE A 7 48.07 -40.91 -104.77
N ALA A 8 47.06 -40.81 -103.90
CA ALA A 8 45.78 -40.19 -104.21
C ALA A 8 45.91 -38.66 -104.07
N GLY A 9 46.73 -38.08 -104.95
CA GLY A 9 46.63 -36.67 -105.31
C GLY A 9 45.65 -36.54 -106.46
N ALA A 10 44.70 -35.61 -106.32
CA ALA A 10 43.70 -35.24 -107.31
C ALA A 10 42.58 -36.26 -107.57
N ILE A 11 41.37 -35.92 -107.08
CA ILE A 11 40.10 -35.82 -107.84
C ILE A 11 38.97 -35.70 -106.80
N MET A 12 38.36 -34.51 -106.67
CA MET A 12 36.90 -34.30 -106.66
C MET A 12 36.56 -32.83 -106.32
N GLY A 13 36.85 -31.94 -107.28
CA GLY A 13 35.99 -30.79 -107.55
C GLY A 13 34.99 -31.21 -108.62
N MET A 14 33.91 -31.90 -108.24
CA MET A 14 32.73 -32.09 -109.07
C MET A 14 31.51 -32.08 -108.15
N GLY A 15 30.56 -31.20 -108.47
CA GLY A 15 29.33 -31.02 -107.70
C GLY A 15 28.58 -32.33 -107.53
N ILE A 16 28.62 -32.88 -106.33
CA ILE A 16 27.65 -33.87 -105.89
C ILE A 16 26.34 -33.10 -105.68
N SER A 17 25.39 -33.33 -106.57
CA SER A 17 24.00 -32.90 -106.41
C SER A 17 23.51 -33.23 -105.00
N ALA A 18 22.84 -32.28 -104.33
CA ALA A 18 22.29 -32.44 -102.98
C ALA A 18 21.38 -33.69 -102.80
N ALA A 19 20.96 -34.32 -103.91
CA ALA A 19 20.17 -35.54 -103.92
C ALA A 19 20.96 -36.84 -103.59
N LEU A 20 22.30 -36.85 -103.66
CA LEU A 20 23.14 -38.03 -103.36
C LEU A 20 23.87 -37.94 -102.00
N ALA A 21 23.72 -36.83 -101.28
CA ALA A 21 24.43 -36.57 -100.04
C ALA A 21 24.26 -37.66 -98.94
N PRO A 22 23.07 -38.26 -98.72
CA PRO A 22 22.90 -39.29 -97.67
C PRO A 22 23.57 -40.64 -97.99
N ILE A 23 23.77 -40.96 -99.28
CA ILE A 23 24.30 -42.27 -99.71
C ILE A 23 25.82 -42.32 -99.50
N PHE A 24 26.49 -41.18 -99.65
CA PHE A 24 27.94 -41.06 -99.43
C PHE A 24 28.31 -40.70 -97.99
N GLU A 25 27.35 -40.27 -97.17
CA GLU A 25 27.57 -39.87 -95.77
C GLU A 25 28.35 -40.93 -94.95
N PRO A 26 28.04 -42.25 -95.01
CA PRO A 26 28.81 -43.23 -94.25
C PRO A 26 30.26 -43.39 -94.75
N ALA A 27 30.49 -43.25 -96.06
CA ALA A 27 31.81 -43.37 -96.67
C ALA A 27 32.67 -42.13 -96.42
N THR A 28 32.09 -40.94 -96.52
CA THR A 28 32.75 -39.67 -96.19
C THR A 28 33.00 -39.56 -94.69
N LEU A 29 32.09 -40.04 -93.84
CA LEU A 29 32.28 -40.11 -92.39
C LEU A 29 33.40 -41.08 -92.02
N LYS A 30 33.46 -42.28 -92.63
CA LYS A 30 34.53 -43.27 -92.39
C LYS A 30 35.90 -42.77 -92.85
N LEU A 31 35.95 -42.12 -94.02
CA LEU A 31 37.16 -41.48 -94.51
C LEU A 31 37.61 -40.36 -93.57
N SER A 32 36.68 -39.49 -93.17
CA SER A 32 36.93 -38.41 -92.21
C SER A 32 37.42 -38.96 -90.86
N GLN A 33 36.77 -39.98 -90.30
CA GLN A 33 37.17 -40.64 -89.05
C GLN A 33 38.54 -41.30 -89.12
N THR A 34 38.98 -41.73 -90.32
CA THR A 34 40.33 -42.29 -90.53
C THR A 34 41.39 -41.18 -90.65
N ILE A 35 41.04 -40.05 -91.27
CA ILE A 35 41.95 -38.94 -91.52
C ILE A 35 42.09 -38.01 -90.29
N TRP A 36 41.01 -37.73 -89.55
CA TRP A 36 41.02 -36.79 -88.42
C TRP A 36 42.08 -37.11 -87.34
N PRO A 37 42.32 -38.38 -86.95
CA PRO A 37 43.40 -38.71 -86.01
C PRO A 37 44.80 -38.50 -86.61
N LEU A 38 44.95 -38.60 -87.94
CA LEU A 38 46.23 -38.43 -88.64
C LEU A 38 46.56 -36.95 -88.91
N VAL A 39 45.52 -36.12 -89.07
CA VAL A 39 45.64 -34.67 -89.32
C VAL A 39 44.60 -33.96 -88.43
N PRO A 40 44.91 -33.72 -87.14
CA PRO A 40 43.96 -33.18 -86.17
C PRO A 40 43.79 -31.65 -86.32
N ILE A 41 43.32 -31.21 -87.48
CA ILE A 41 43.13 -29.77 -87.82
C ILE A 41 41.71 -29.27 -87.53
N LYS A 42 40.86 -30.07 -86.89
CA LYS A 42 39.47 -29.70 -86.59
C LYS A 42 39.43 -28.67 -85.46
N GLN A 43 38.98 -27.46 -85.78
CA GLN A 43 38.83 -26.37 -84.81
C GLN A 43 37.55 -26.53 -84.00
N MET A 44 37.53 -25.95 -82.79
CA MET A 44 36.31 -25.80 -82.00
C MET A 44 35.33 -24.89 -82.74
N ASP A 45 34.03 -25.20 -82.73
CA ASP A 45 33.04 -24.28 -83.31
C ASP A 45 32.99 -22.95 -82.54
N PRO A 46 32.48 -21.86 -83.13
CA PRO A 46 32.45 -20.55 -82.48
C PRO A 46 31.74 -20.53 -81.13
N GLY A 47 30.68 -21.32 -80.96
CA GLY A 47 29.96 -21.42 -79.68
C GLY A 47 30.80 -22.10 -78.60
N THR A 48 31.49 -23.19 -78.95
CA THR A 48 32.42 -23.87 -78.03
C THR A 48 33.62 -22.97 -77.68
N LEU A 49 34.15 -22.19 -78.63
CA LEU A 49 35.22 -21.23 -78.38
C LEU A 49 34.81 -20.14 -77.38
N VAL A 50 33.57 -19.64 -77.51
CA VAL A 50 33.01 -18.66 -76.57
C VAL A 50 32.88 -19.24 -75.17
N ILE A 51 32.34 -20.45 -75.03
CA ILE A 51 32.23 -21.13 -73.74
C ILE A 51 33.61 -21.40 -73.14
N ALA A 52 34.56 -21.86 -73.94
CA ALA A 52 35.93 -22.15 -73.51
C ALA A 52 36.64 -20.87 -73.02
N ARG A 53 36.45 -19.73 -73.70
CA ARG A 53 36.96 -18.42 -73.25
C ARG A 53 36.30 -17.99 -71.94
N ILE A 54 34.97 -18.03 -71.85
CA ILE A 54 34.22 -17.58 -70.66
C ILE A 54 34.59 -18.42 -69.43
N LYS A 55 34.77 -19.73 -69.59
CA LYS A 55 35.18 -20.65 -68.51
C LYS A 55 36.68 -20.61 -68.20
N GLY A 56 37.46 -19.83 -68.95
CA GLY A 56 38.91 -19.68 -68.76
C GLY A 56 39.75 -20.86 -69.23
N SER A 57 39.20 -21.75 -70.06
CA SER A 57 39.92 -22.90 -70.63
C SER A 57 40.89 -22.51 -71.75
N ILE A 58 40.67 -21.35 -72.39
CA ILE A 58 41.57 -20.74 -73.38
C ILE A 58 41.70 -19.24 -73.08
N ASP A 59 42.84 -18.65 -73.43
CA ASP A 59 43.05 -17.21 -73.25
C ASP A 59 42.43 -16.39 -74.41
N ASN A 60 42.39 -15.06 -74.25
CA ASN A 60 41.82 -14.17 -75.26
C ASN A 60 42.62 -14.18 -76.58
N ALA A 61 43.93 -14.37 -76.53
CA ALA A 61 44.76 -14.39 -77.74
C ALA A 61 44.47 -15.65 -78.57
N THR A 62 44.38 -16.81 -77.92
CA THR A 62 43.96 -18.09 -78.52
C THR A 62 42.54 -17.97 -79.08
N TYR A 63 41.59 -17.44 -78.32
CA TYR A 63 40.22 -17.22 -78.78
C TYR A 63 40.16 -16.38 -80.06
N GLN A 64 40.83 -15.21 -80.08
CA GLN A 64 40.83 -14.32 -81.23
C GLN A 64 41.50 -14.96 -82.45
N SER A 65 42.59 -15.70 -82.24
CA SER A 65 43.29 -16.43 -83.30
C SER A 65 42.41 -17.52 -83.92
N GLU A 66 41.75 -18.34 -83.10
CA GLU A 66 40.90 -19.43 -83.59
C GLU A 66 39.61 -18.93 -84.24
N MET A 67 38.99 -17.87 -83.70
CA MET A 67 37.85 -17.20 -84.35
C MET A 67 38.24 -16.61 -85.70
N ALA A 68 39.43 -16.00 -85.81
CA ALA A 68 39.92 -15.42 -87.06
C ALA A 68 40.18 -16.47 -88.14
N MET A 69 40.66 -17.66 -87.77
CA MET A 69 40.81 -18.80 -88.69
C MET A 69 39.46 -19.28 -89.25
N GLN A 70 38.36 -18.99 -88.55
CA GLN A 70 36.99 -19.30 -88.98
C GLN A 70 36.27 -18.13 -89.66
N GLY A 71 36.96 -17.02 -89.89
CA GLY A 71 36.44 -15.84 -90.57
C GLY A 71 35.78 -14.79 -89.67
N TYR A 72 35.81 -14.95 -88.35
CA TYR A 72 35.29 -13.98 -87.39
C TYR A 72 36.45 -13.21 -86.74
N SER A 73 36.52 -11.90 -86.94
CA SER A 73 37.62 -11.08 -86.41
C SER A 73 37.13 -9.79 -85.75
N GLY A 74 37.95 -9.26 -84.84
CA GLY A 74 37.72 -7.98 -84.17
C GLY A 74 36.37 -7.93 -83.46
N GLY A 75 35.55 -6.92 -83.80
CA GLY A 75 34.25 -6.71 -83.17
C GLY A 75 33.27 -7.87 -83.35
N THR A 76 33.39 -8.68 -84.41
CA THR A 76 32.47 -9.80 -84.65
C THR A 76 32.72 -10.95 -83.69
N SER A 77 33.98 -11.31 -83.41
CA SER A 77 34.30 -12.32 -82.39
C SER A 77 33.91 -11.83 -80.99
N ASP A 78 34.15 -10.57 -80.65
CA ASP A 78 33.74 -10.02 -79.35
C ASP A 78 32.21 -9.97 -79.16
N ALA A 79 31.44 -9.79 -80.24
CA ALA A 79 29.99 -9.85 -80.21
C ALA A 79 29.48 -11.25 -79.80
N PHE A 80 30.15 -12.33 -80.21
CA PHE A 80 29.78 -13.69 -79.80
C PHE A 80 29.94 -13.90 -78.29
N VAL A 81 30.98 -13.33 -77.68
CA VAL A 81 31.20 -13.43 -76.23
C VAL A 81 30.19 -12.59 -75.47
N THR A 82 29.97 -11.36 -75.93
CA THR A 82 28.97 -10.44 -75.37
C THR A 82 27.57 -11.06 -75.41
N ALA A 83 27.22 -11.75 -76.50
CA ALA A 83 25.93 -12.45 -76.65
C ALA A 83 25.80 -13.69 -75.75
N ALA A 84 26.91 -14.28 -75.32
CA ALA A 84 26.94 -15.44 -74.43
C ALA A 84 27.09 -15.07 -72.95
N GLU A 85 27.29 -13.79 -72.62
CA GLU A 85 27.23 -13.31 -71.24
C GLU A 85 25.83 -13.55 -70.67
N GLN A 86 25.77 -14.23 -69.53
CA GLN A 86 24.52 -14.40 -68.81
C GLN A 86 24.23 -13.12 -68.01
N ILE A 87 23.18 -12.40 -68.40
CA ILE A 87 22.66 -11.24 -67.67
C ILE A 87 21.69 -11.76 -66.60
N LEU A 88 21.79 -11.22 -65.38
CA LEU A 88 20.87 -11.53 -64.29
C LEU A 88 19.43 -11.18 -64.69
N GLY A 89 18.47 -12.00 -64.30
CA GLY A 89 17.06 -11.79 -64.62
C GLY A 89 16.45 -10.60 -63.87
N PRO A 90 15.26 -10.10 -64.28
CA PRO A 90 14.62 -8.94 -63.66
C PRO A 90 14.41 -9.07 -62.14
N GLY A 91 14.06 -10.27 -61.65
CA GLY A 91 13.87 -10.52 -60.22
C GLY A 91 15.15 -10.45 -59.40
N GLU A 92 16.27 -10.94 -59.95
CA GLU A 92 17.59 -10.89 -59.31
C GLU A 92 18.09 -9.44 -59.25
N LEU A 93 17.96 -8.72 -60.38
CA LEU A 93 18.27 -7.29 -60.47
C LEU A 93 17.42 -6.46 -59.50
N LEU A 94 16.12 -6.76 -59.37
CA LEU A 94 15.25 -6.06 -58.43
C LEU A 94 15.64 -6.36 -56.98
N GLY A 95 15.95 -7.62 -56.67
CA GLY A 95 16.48 -8.00 -55.36
C GLY A 95 17.82 -7.34 -55.03
N MET A 96 18.68 -7.09 -56.02
CA MET A 96 19.93 -6.32 -55.85
C MET A 96 19.64 -4.84 -55.61
N LEU A 97 18.69 -4.25 -56.34
CA LEU A 97 18.26 -2.86 -56.15
C LEU A 97 17.68 -2.64 -54.75
N VAL A 98 16.74 -3.50 -54.31
CA VAL A 98 16.13 -3.45 -52.97
C VAL A 98 17.17 -3.56 -51.85
N ARG A 99 18.24 -4.33 -52.05
CA ARG A 99 19.32 -4.50 -51.08
C ARG A 99 20.41 -3.43 -51.17
N GLY A 100 20.27 -2.45 -52.07
CA GLY A 100 21.27 -1.40 -52.28
C GLY A 100 22.58 -1.88 -52.91
N VAL A 101 22.58 -3.06 -53.53
CA VAL A 101 23.76 -3.64 -54.19
C VAL A 101 24.07 -2.93 -55.51
N ILE A 102 23.03 -2.43 -56.19
CA ILE A 102 23.14 -1.64 -57.42
C ILE A 102 22.33 -0.34 -57.31
N ALA A 103 22.80 0.71 -57.99
CA ALA A 103 22.08 1.97 -58.09
C ALA A 103 20.89 1.87 -59.08
N PRO A 104 19.86 2.73 -58.96
CA PRO A 104 18.71 2.76 -59.88
C PRO A 104 19.10 2.83 -61.36
N ASP A 105 20.07 3.70 -61.70
CA ASP A 105 20.53 3.86 -63.09
C ASP A 105 21.13 2.55 -63.65
N LYS A 106 21.86 1.82 -62.79
CA LYS A 106 22.44 0.53 -63.14
C LYS A 106 21.35 -0.53 -63.34
N PHE A 107 20.36 -0.58 -62.45
CA PHE A 107 19.19 -1.45 -62.60
C PHE A 107 18.45 -1.20 -63.92
N THR A 108 18.17 0.05 -64.24
CA THR A 108 17.52 0.45 -65.51
C THR A 108 18.34 0.00 -66.71
N SER A 109 19.66 0.26 -66.70
CA SER A 109 20.54 -0.11 -67.82
C SER A 109 20.62 -1.63 -68.07
N GLU A 110 20.65 -2.45 -67.02
CA GLU A 110 20.69 -3.92 -67.17
C GLU A 110 19.34 -4.46 -67.66
N LEU A 111 18.21 -3.88 -67.22
CA LEU A 111 16.89 -4.23 -67.76
C LEU A 111 16.76 -3.85 -69.23
N THR A 112 17.33 -2.72 -69.67
CA THR A 112 17.35 -2.35 -71.09
C THR A 112 18.17 -3.34 -71.93
N ARG A 113 19.27 -3.89 -71.40
CA ARG A 113 20.01 -4.98 -72.07
C ARG A 113 19.18 -6.26 -72.25
N LEU A 114 18.17 -6.47 -71.40
CA LEU A 114 17.20 -7.57 -71.52
C LEU A 114 16.01 -7.24 -72.44
N GLY A 115 15.99 -6.05 -73.06
CA GLY A 115 14.91 -5.61 -73.94
C GLY A 115 13.71 -4.98 -73.23
N VAL A 116 13.82 -4.66 -71.94
CA VAL A 116 12.79 -3.90 -71.21
C VAL A 116 12.92 -2.41 -71.53
N SER A 117 11.80 -1.74 -71.83
CA SER A 117 11.82 -0.29 -72.09
C SER A 117 12.27 0.49 -70.85
N GLU A 118 12.87 1.66 -71.05
CA GLU A 118 13.29 2.53 -69.95
C GLU A 118 12.12 2.93 -69.03
N GLU A 119 10.93 3.14 -69.61
CA GLU A 119 9.69 3.41 -68.87
C GLU A 119 9.29 2.22 -67.97
N SER A 120 9.31 1.00 -68.51
CA SER A 120 9.00 -0.21 -67.74
C SER A 120 10.06 -0.52 -66.69
N ALA A 121 11.34 -0.27 -67.00
CA ALA A 121 12.44 -0.43 -66.06
C ALA A 121 12.33 0.57 -64.89
N SER A 122 11.99 1.83 -65.17
CA SER A 122 11.69 2.84 -64.14
C SER A 122 10.49 2.46 -63.27
N SER A 123 9.43 1.92 -63.88
CA SER A 123 8.25 1.42 -63.15
C SER A 123 8.58 0.24 -62.24
N LEU A 124 9.45 -0.69 -62.69
CA LEU A 124 9.95 -1.78 -61.86
C LEU A 124 10.86 -1.29 -60.73
N ALA A 125 11.64 -0.23 -60.96
CA ALA A 125 12.50 0.36 -59.93
C ALA A 125 11.67 0.95 -58.78
N GLN A 126 10.48 1.49 -59.06
CA GLN A 126 9.55 1.96 -58.03
C GLN A 126 9.05 0.83 -57.11
N MET A 127 9.04 -0.42 -57.58
CA MET A 127 8.74 -1.57 -56.71
C MET A 127 9.81 -1.82 -55.64
N ALA A 128 11.02 -1.25 -55.80
CA ALA A 128 12.06 -1.37 -54.80
C ALA A 128 11.83 -0.46 -53.59
N GLU A 129 10.92 0.52 -53.70
CA GLU A 129 10.58 1.40 -52.59
C GLU A 129 9.83 0.61 -51.51
N GLN A 130 10.39 0.59 -50.29
CA GLN A 130 9.76 -0.04 -49.15
C GLN A 130 8.76 0.92 -48.51
N ILE A 131 7.48 0.59 -48.62
CA ILE A 131 6.40 1.33 -47.97
C ILE A 131 6.16 0.71 -46.59
N LEU A 132 6.00 1.55 -45.57
CA LEU A 132 5.66 1.09 -44.22
C LEU A 132 4.32 0.32 -44.23
N ALA A 133 4.22 -0.73 -43.42
CA ALA A 133 2.97 -1.48 -43.28
C ALA A 133 1.83 -0.57 -42.74
N PRO A 134 0.55 -0.88 -43.05
CA PRO A 134 -0.61 -0.06 -42.63
C PRO A 134 -0.63 0.30 -41.14
N ASP A 135 -0.37 -0.65 -40.24
CA ASP A 135 -0.31 -0.41 -38.79
C ASP A 135 0.79 0.58 -38.39
N THR A 136 1.92 0.56 -39.10
CA THR A 136 3.02 1.48 -38.85
C THR A 136 2.72 2.86 -39.41
N LEU A 137 2.08 2.94 -40.58
CA LEU A 137 1.64 4.20 -41.18
C LEU A 137 0.64 4.93 -40.28
N VAL A 138 -0.40 4.25 -39.77
CA VAL A 138 -1.40 4.90 -38.91
C VAL A 138 -0.78 5.37 -37.59
N ARG A 139 0.15 4.60 -37.01
CA ARG A 139 0.88 5.01 -35.79
C ARG A 139 1.81 6.19 -36.05
N ALA A 140 2.47 6.23 -37.21
CA ALA A 140 3.29 7.37 -37.62
C ALA A 140 2.44 8.64 -37.76
N MET A 141 1.23 8.51 -38.32
CA MET A 141 0.27 9.60 -38.42
C MET A 141 -0.20 10.08 -37.04
N PHE A 142 -0.61 9.17 -36.15
CA PHE A 142 -1.01 9.53 -34.79
C PHE A 142 0.10 10.24 -34.02
N ARG A 143 1.37 9.87 -34.26
CA ARG A 143 2.54 10.51 -33.65
C ARG A 143 2.93 11.85 -34.27
N GLY A 144 2.32 12.22 -35.40
CA GLY A 144 2.66 13.43 -36.14
C GLY A 144 3.92 13.33 -36.99
N GLU A 145 4.44 12.12 -37.23
CA GLU A 145 5.62 11.89 -38.09
C GLU A 145 5.28 12.04 -39.58
N ILE A 146 4.01 11.79 -39.93
CA ILE A 146 3.43 12.04 -41.25
C ILE A 146 2.06 12.70 -41.08
N ASP A 147 1.66 13.52 -42.05
CA ASP A 147 0.31 14.09 -42.07
C ASP A 147 -0.74 13.13 -42.68
N ALA A 148 -2.02 13.50 -42.54
CA ALA A 148 -3.13 12.69 -43.06
C ALA A 148 -3.07 12.52 -44.60
N GLY A 149 -2.58 13.52 -45.34
CA GLY A 149 -2.43 13.43 -46.78
C GLY A 149 -1.37 12.40 -47.19
N LYS A 150 -0.23 12.39 -46.51
CA LYS A 150 0.84 11.41 -46.69
C LYS A 150 0.39 10.01 -46.29
N TYR A 151 -0.35 9.86 -45.18
CA TYR A 151 -0.96 8.59 -44.79
C TYR A 151 -1.87 8.03 -45.89
N LYS A 152 -2.82 8.83 -46.40
CA LYS A 152 -3.74 8.40 -47.47
C LYS A 152 -3.00 8.04 -48.76
N SER A 153 -1.97 8.82 -49.12
CA SER A 153 -1.14 8.54 -50.29
C SER A 153 -0.40 7.20 -50.18
N GLU A 154 0.26 6.92 -49.06
CA GLU A 154 0.99 5.65 -48.86
C GLU A 154 0.03 4.46 -48.74
N MET A 155 -1.12 4.60 -48.08
CA MET A 155 -2.17 3.57 -48.06
C MET A 155 -2.68 3.26 -49.48
N GLY A 156 -2.85 4.28 -50.33
CA GLY A 156 -3.21 4.10 -51.74
C GLY A 156 -2.17 3.31 -52.53
N ARG A 157 -0.87 3.57 -52.29
CA ARG A 157 0.23 2.83 -52.92
C ARG A 157 0.30 1.36 -52.47
N LEU A 158 -0.19 1.06 -51.28
CA LEU A 158 -0.38 -0.31 -50.78
C LEU A 158 -1.65 -0.99 -51.34
N GLY A 159 -2.44 -0.30 -52.16
CA GLY A 159 -3.64 -0.82 -52.79
C GLY A 159 -4.94 -0.61 -52.00
N PHE A 160 -4.93 0.19 -50.92
CA PHE A 160 -6.16 0.53 -50.19
C PHE A 160 -6.94 1.64 -50.91
N THR A 161 -8.26 1.51 -50.97
CA THR A 161 -9.13 2.63 -51.38
C THR A 161 -9.12 3.72 -50.30
N PRO A 162 -9.46 4.99 -50.63
CA PRO A 162 -9.57 6.05 -49.62
C PRO A 162 -10.49 5.67 -48.46
N GLU A 163 -11.66 5.10 -48.78
CA GLU A 163 -12.62 4.57 -47.79
C GLU A 163 -12.02 3.46 -46.93
N SER A 164 -11.26 2.52 -47.52
CA SER A 164 -10.60 1.47 -46.73
C SER A 164 -9.52 2.04 -45.82
N ALA A 165 -8.81 3.08 -46.24
CA ALA A 165 -7.82 3.77 -45.41
C ALA A 165 -8.49 4.58 -44.27
N ASP A 166 -9.66 5.17 -44.51
CA ASP A 166 -10.50 5.81 -43.48
C ASP A 166 -10.99 4.77 -42.46
N ASN A 167 -11.51 3.64 -42.93
CA ASN A 167 -11.97 2.55 -42.07
C ASN A 167 -10.80 1.98 -41.25
N PHE A 168 -9.62 1.79 -41.86
CA PHE A 168 -8.44 1.32 -41.14
C PHE A 168 -8.04 2.29 -40.02
N GLU A 169 -7.99 3.59 -40.31
CA GLU A 169 -7.73 4.63 -39.31
C GLU A 169 -8.75 4.60 -38.17
N ALA A 170 -10.05 4.54 -38.51
CA ALA A 170 -11.12 4.47 -37.52
C ALA A 170 -11.00 3.24 -36.61
N THR A 171 -10.66 2.07 -37.17
CA THR A 171 -10.47 0.83 -36.39
C THR A 171 -9.19 0.82 -35.56
N ALA A 172 -8.19 1.62 -35.92
CA ALA A 172 -6.94 1.75 -35.17
C ALA A 172 -7.07 2.65 -33.94
N LYS A 173 -8.14 3.45 -33.84
CA LYS A 173 -8.40 4.30 -32.68
C LYS A 173 -8.76 3.47 -31.45
N ILE A 174 -8.30 3.92 -30.28
CA ILE A 174 -8.60 3.30 -29.00
C ILE A 174 -9.96 3.80 -28.52
N ILE A 175 -10.91 2.88 -28.35
CA ILE A 175 -12.28 3.17 -27.86
C ILE A 175 -12.55 2.64 -26.44
N GLY A 176 -11.55 2.00 -25.82
CA GLY A 176 -11.69 1.24 -24.56
C GLY A 176 -12.31 -0.14 -24.78
N GLY A 177 -11.88 -1.11 -23.97
CA GLY A 177 -12.47 -2.44 -23.96
C GLY A 177 -13.72 -2.53 -23.09
N PRO A 178 -14.44 -3.67 -23.10
CA PRO A 178 -15.57 -3.89 -22.21
C PRO A 178 -15.24 -3.68 -20.72
N SER A 179 -14.03 -4.05 -20.30
CA SER A 179 -13.58 -3.82 -18.91
C SER A 179 -13.42 -2.34 -18.57
N ASP A 180 -12.92 -1.52 -19.50
CA ASP A 180 -12.82 -0.07 -19.31
C ASP A 180 -14.21 0.54 -19.23
N MET A 181 -15.11 0.16 -20.13
CA MET A 181 -16.50 0.62 -20.13
C MET A 181 -17.24 0.29 -18.84
N ILE A 182 -17.05 -0.92 -18.30
CA ILE A 182 -17.61 -1.31 -16.99
C ILE A 182 -17.01 -0.45 -15.88
N ARG A 183 -15.67 -0.26 -15.88
CA ARG A 183 -15.00 0.57 -14.88
C ARG A 183 -15.49 2.02 -14.94
N TRP A 184 -15.64 2.61 -16.13
CA TRP A 184 -16.18 3.95 -16.32
C TRP A 184 -17.61 4.06 -15.79
N ALA A 185 -18.46 3.06 -16.06
CA ALA A 185 -19.82 3.02 -15.54
C ALA A 185 -19.86 2.92 -14.00
N VAL A 186 -19.06 2.03 -13.41
CA VAL A 186 -18.97 1.85 -11.95
C VAL A 186 -18.40 3.10 -11.26
N ARG A 187 -17.47 3.78 -11.91
CA ARG A 187 -16.87 5.05 -11.43
C ARG A 187 -17.69 6.28 -11.79
N GLU A 188 -18.93 6.11 -12.25
CA GLU A 188 -19.89 7.19 -12.50
C GLU A 188 -19.38 8.22 -13.53
N VAL A 189 -18.48 7.81 -14.42
CA VAL A 189 -17.90 8.66 -15.49
C VAL A 189 -18.97 9.18 -16.44
N PHE A 190 -20.03 8.40 -16.65
CA PHE A 190 -21.15 8.72 -17.53
C PHE A 190 -22.28 9.50 -16.85
N THR A 191 -22.08 9.97 -15.61
CA THR A 191 -23.09 10.72 -14.86
C THR A 191 -22.56 12.13 -14.58
N PRO A 192 -22.89 13.12 -15.44
CA PRO A 192 -22.30 14.47 -15.38
C PRO A 192 -22.44 15.15 -14.03
N GLU A 193 -23.56 14.95 -13.35
CA GLU A 193 -23.82 15.51 -12.02
C GLU A 193 -22.83 14.97 -10.99
N ILE A 194 -22.54 13.66 -11.05
CA ILE A 194 -21.58 13.00 -10.15
C ILE A 194 -20.14 13.40 -10.49
N VAL A 195 -19.81 13.48 -11.78
CA VAL A 195 -18.49 13.95 -12.24
C VAL A 195 -18.19 15.35 -11.71
N ALA A 196 -19.16 16.27 -11.79
CA ALA A 196 -19.02 17.63 -11.31
C ALA A 196 -18.94 17.71 -9.77
N GLU A 197 -19.79 16.94 -9.07
CA GLU A 197 -19.82 16.92 -7.61
C GLU A 197 -18.54 16.36 -6.99
N LEU A 198 -18.01 15.27 -7.56
CA LEU A 198 -16.80 14.60 -7.05
C LEU A 198 -15.49 15.15 -7.64
N GLY A 199 -15.57 16.06 -8.61
CA GLY A 199 -14.39 16.59 -9.30
C GLY A 199 -13.63 15.51 -10.08
N LEU A 200 -14.31 14.52 -10.67
CA LEU A 200 -13.62 13.40 -11.32
C LEU A 200 -12.79 13.85 -12.53
N GLY A 201 -13.20 14.94 -13.18
CA GLY A 201 -12.46 15.56 -14.29
C GLY A 201 -11.41 16.58 -13.86
N ASP A 202 -11.24 16.82 -12.55
CA ASP A 202 -10.29 17.81 -12.04
C ASP A 202 -8.86 17.36 -12.34
N GLU A 203 -7.95 18.33 -12.42
CA GLU A 203 -6.52 18.12 -12.67
C GLU A 203 -6.20 17.41 -13.99
N PHE A 204 -7.13 17.35 -14.95
CA PHE A 204 -6.91 16.71 -16.25
C PHE A 204 -5.89 17.49 -17.11
N PRO A 205 -4.66 16.98 -17.32
CA PRO A 205 -3.59 17.76 -17.92
C PRO A 205 -3.66 17.70 -19.46
N SER A 206 -3.43 18.83 -20.12
CA SER A 206 -3.44 18.91 -21.58
C SER A 206 -2.33 18.09 -22.22
N GLU A 207 -1.22 17.88 -21.51
CA GLU A 207 -0.13 17.00 -21.93
C GLU A 207 -0.59 15.54 -22.05
N PHE A 208 -1.54 15.09 -21.21
CA PHE A 208 -2.08 13.74 -21.32
C PHE A 208 -2.88 13.56 -22.60
N ILE A 209 -3.69 14.55 -22.99
CA ILE A 209 -4.42 14.57 -24.27
C ILE A 209 -3.42 14.45 -25.44
N ALA A 210 -2.34 15.23 -25.39
CA ALA A 210 -1.31 15.22 -26.43
C ALA A 210 -0.58 13.86 -26.53
N GLN A 211 -0.33 13.16 -25.42
CA GLN A 211 0.27 11.82 -25.45
C GLN A 211 -0.73 10.73 -25.83
N ALA A 212 -1.99 10.83 -25.40
CA ALA A 212 -3.07 9.92 -25.75
C ALA A 212 -3.34 9.92 -27.27
N ALA A 213 -3.33 11.10 -27.90
CA ALA A 213 -3.47 11.23 -29.35
C ALA A 213 -2.41 10.42 -30.13
N LYS A 214 -1.18 10.31 -29.61
CA LYS A 214 -0.07 9.57 -30.26
C LYS A 214 -0.26 8.05 -30.33
N ILE A 215 -1.22 7.52 -29.59
CA ILE A 215 -1.59 6.10 -29.62
C ILE A 215 -2.98 5.88 -30.21
N GLY A 216 -3.59 6.92 -30.80
CA GLY A 216 -4.92 6.84 -31.38
C GLY A 216 -6.06 6.92 -30.35
N MET A 217 -5.78 7.38 -29.12
CA MET A 217 -6.79 7.62 -28.11
C MET A 217 -7.31 9.06 -28.23
N GLU A 218 -8.61 9.19 -28.51
CA GLU A 218 -9.26 10.50 -28.61
C GLU A 218 -9.45 11.15 -27.23
N GLU A 219 -9.63 12.47 -27.22
CA GLU A 219 -9.75 13.26 -25.98
C GLU A 219 -10.90 12.77 -25.07
N GLU A 220 -12.02 12.36 -25.64
CA GLU A 220 -13.15 11.83 -24.88
C GLU A 220 -12.77 10.55 -24.11
N ILE A 221 -12.08 9.62 -24.79
CA ILE A 221 -11.62 8.36 -24.17
C ILE A 221 -10.55 8.65 -23.12
N ALA A 222 -9.61 9.54 -23.43
CA ALA A 222 -8.60 10.01 -22.49
C ALA A 222 -9.24 10.65 -21.23
N SER A 223 -10.30 11.43 -21.41
CA SER A 223 -11.06 12.04 -20.32
C SER A 223 -11.78 11.00 -19.46
N ASN A 224 -12.34 9.96 -20.07
CA ASN A 224 -13.00 8.87 -19.35
C ASN A 224 -12.00 8.04 -18.52
N GLU A 225 -10.83 7.73 -19.11
CA GLU A 225 -9.71 7.10 -18.40
C GLU A 225 -9.27 7.94 -17.20
N TRP A 226 -9.14 9.25 -17.39
CA TRP A 226 -8.82 10.17 -16.30
C TRP A 226 -9.91 10.14 -15.23
N LYS A 227 -11.19 10.32 -15.57
CA LYS A 227 -12.26 10.33 -14.55
C LYS A 227 -12.34 9.04 -13.72
N ALA A 228 -11.89 7.91 -14.27
CA ALA A 228 -11.86 6.63 -13.57
C ALA A 228 -10.54 6.31 -12.85
N HIS A 229 -9.50 7.15 -12.95
CA HIS A 229 -8.14 6.83 -12.46
C HIS A 229 -7.99 6.92 -10.94
N TRP A 230 -8.87 7.64 -10.25
CA TRP A 230 -8.73 7.99 -8.85
C TRP A 230 -8.69 6.78 -7.90
N VAL A 231 -7.79 6.85 -6.91
CA VAL A 231 -7.78 5.94 -5.77
C VAL A 231 -8.82 6.42 -4.75
N LEU A 232 -9.87 5.64 -4.56
CA LEU A 232 -10.96 5.99 -3.65
C LEU A 232 -10.58 5.68 -2.19
N PRO A 233 -11.18 6.38 -1.22
CA PRO A 233 -11.09 6.01 0.18
C PRO A 233 -11.51 4.55 0.40
N SER A 234 -10.73 3.80 1.17
CA SER A 234 -11.09 2.44 1.60
C SER A 234 -12.39 2.45 2.41
N ILE A 235 -13.06 1.30 2.47
CA ILE A 235 -14.30 1.13 3.27
C ILE A 235 -14.05 1.53 4.74
N GLY A 236 -12.91 1.16 5.32
CA GLY A 236 -12.54 1.53 6.69
C GLY A 236 -12.33 3.03 6.88
N GLN A 237 -11.79 3.74 5.87
CA GLN A 237 -11.74 5.20 5.89
C GLN A 237 -13.14 5.81 5.78
N GLY A 238 -14.02 5.21 4.97
CA GLY A 238 -15.45 5.57 4.92
C GLY A 238 -16.12 5.50 6.29
N PHE A 239 -15.93 4.39 7.02
CA PHE A 239 -16.44 4.26 8.40
C PHE A 239 -15.86 5.30 9.34
N GLN A 240 -14.57 5.62 9.24
CA GLN A 240 -13.98 6.68 10.06
C GLN A 240 -14.59 8.05 9.75
N MET A 241 -14.82 8.37 8.48
CA MET A 241 -15.48 9.61 8.08
C MET A 241 -16.90 9.69 8.65
N LEU A 242 -17.67 8.60 8.52
CA LEU A 242 -19.02 8.47 9.06
C LEU A 242 -19.06 8.65 10.58
N HIS A 243 -18.24 7.92 11.33
CA HIS A 243 -18.24 7.98 12.80
C HIS A 243 -17.75 9.32 13.35
N ARG A 244 -16.80 9.96 12.66
CA ARG A 244 -16.25 11.26 13.06
C ARG A 244 -17.08 12.43 12.55
N ARG A 245 -18.13 12.18 11.75
CA ARG A 245 -18.96 13.21 11.12
C ARG A 245 -18.10 14.25 10.40
N VAL A 246 -17.16 13.76 9.60
CA VAL A 246 -16.19 14.63 8.91
C VAL A 246 -16.94 15.66 8.07
N GLU A 247 -16.57 16.93 8.23
CA GLU A 247 -17.19 18.05 7.52
C GLU A 247 -16.92 17.96 6.02
N LYS A 248 -17.98 18.14 5.23
CA LYS A 248 -17.95 18.22 3.78
C LYS A 248 -17.78 19.69 3.36
N ARG A 249 -17.36 19.90 2.10
CA ARG A 249 -17.18 21.26 1.53
C ARG A 249 -18.47 22.09 1.52
N ASP A 250 -19.63 21.44 1.50
CA ASP A 250 -20.96 22.07 1.51
C ASP A 250 -21.43 22.47 2.92
N GLY A 251 -20.63 22.24 3.96
CA GLY A 251 -20.97 22.51 5.36
C GLY A 251 -21.78 21.41 6.04
N GLY A 252 -22.16 20.34 5.33
CA GLY A 252 -22.72 19.13 5.90
C GLY A 252 -21.64 18.22 6.52
N THR A 253 -22.06 17.08 7.06
CA THR A 253 -21.15 16.04 7.55
C THR A 253 -21.30 14.76 6.75
N PHE A 254 -20.24 13.96 6.65
CA PHE A 254 -20.28 12.64 6.02
C PHE A 254 -21.33 11.74 6.70
N ASP A 255 -22.32 11.28 5.94
CA ASP A 255 -23.47 10.53 6.42
C ASP A 255 -23.64 9.15 5.76
N LEU A 256 -24.76 8.47 6.05
CA LEU A 256 -25.04 7.13 5.51
C LEU A 256 -25.25 7.13 3.98
N SER A 257 -25.75 8.22 3.41
CA SER A 257 -25.92 8.34 1.96
C SER A 257 -24.57 8.51 1.27
N ASP A 258 -23.65 9.26 1.88
CA ASP A 258 -22.27 9.37 1.42
C ASP A 258 -21.56 8.00 1.50
N MET A 259 -21.80 7.23 2.56
CA MET A 259 -21.28 5.87 2.71
C MET A 259 -21.81 4.92 1.63
N ASP A 260 -23.12 4.92 1.34
CA ASP A 260 -23.69 4.08 0.27
C ASP A 260 -23.08 4.43 -1.10
N ARG A 261 -22.90 5.73 -1.35
CA ARG A 261 -22.24 6.21 -2.57
C ARG A 261 -20.79 5.72 -2.66
N LEU A 262 -20.01 5.84 -1.58
CA LEU A 262 -18.63 5.33 -1.54
C LEU A 262 -18.58 3.82 -1.82
N LEU A 263 -19.48 3.04 -1.22
CA LEU A 263 -19.58 1.60 -1.46
C LEU A 263 -19.95 1.29 -2.92
N ARG A 264 -20.81 2.11 -3.54
CA ARG A 264 -21.15 2.00 -4.96
C ARG A 264 -19.94 2.20 -5.87
N VAL A 265 -19.20 3.30 -5.71
CA VAL A 265 -18.05 3.61 -6.58
C VAL A 265 -16.84 2.70 -6.31
N GLN A 266 -16.80 2.06 -5.14
CA GLN A 266 -15.86 0.97 -4.81
C GLN A 266 -16.30 -0.41 -5.34
N ASP A 267 -17.38 -0.48 -6.13
CA ASP A 267 -17.92 -1.71 -6.70
C ASP A 267 -18.39 -2.76 -5.68
N VAL A 268 -18.85 -2.31 -4.50
CA VAL A 268 -19.49 -3.21 -3.54
C VAL A 268 -20.89 -3.55 -4.06
N MET A 269 -21.17 -4.85 -4.19
CA MET A 269 -22.46 -5.33 -4.67
C MET A 269 -23.61 -4.75 -3.83
N PRO A 270 -24.72 -4.28 -4.46
CA PRO A 270 -25.84 -3.66 -3.76
C PRO A 270 -26.37 -4.47 -2.56
N PHE A 271 -26.40 -5.80 -2.70
CA PHE A 271 -26.82 -6.72 -1.65
C PHE A 271 -26.02 -6.55 -0.34
N PHE A 272 -24.71 -6.32 -0.42
CA PHE A 272 -23.84 -6.25 0.76
C PHE A 272 -23.70 -4.85 1.36
N ARG A 273 -24.10 -3.77 0.66
CA ARG A 273 -23.84 -2.39 1.12
C ARG A 273 -24.47 -2.10 2.48
N GLY A 274 -25.73 -2.49 2.65
CA GLY A 274 -26.44 -2.34 3.91
C GLY A 274 -25.85 -3.19 5.04
N MET A 275 -25.39 -4.40 4.73
CA MET A 275 -24.80 -5.31 5.73
C MET A 275 -23.43 -4.81 6.21
N ILE A 276 -22.57 -4.40 5.27
CA ILE A 276 -21.26 -3.82 5.56
C ILE A 276 -21.41 -2.51 6.35
N THR A 277 -22.41 -1.70 6.04
CA THR A 277 -22.67 -0.46 6.78
C THR A 277 -23.13 -0.72 8.22
N GLN A 278 -23.94 -1.76 8.46
CA GLN A 278 -24.39 -2.11 9.82
C GLN A 278 -23.22 -2.50 10.74
N ILE A 279 -22.24 -3.25 10.23
CA ILE A 279 -21.07 -3.68 11.02
C ILE A 279 -20.07 -2.54 11.27
N ALA A 280 -20.29 -1.34 10.73
CA ALA A 280 -19.47 -0.18 11.03
C ALA A 280 -19.62 0.24 12.50
N PHE A 281 -20.82 0.11 13.06
CA PHE A 281 -21.15 0.60 14.39
C PHE A 281 -20.79 -0.40 15.48
N GLN A 282 -20.39 0.12 16.65
CA GLN A 282 -20.00 -0.71 17.77
C GLN A 282 -21.23 -1.31 18.46
N PRO A 283 -21.24 -2.63 18.74
CA PRO A 283 -22.24 -3.23 19.60
C PRO A 283 -22.08 -2.74 21.04
N PHE A 284 -23.14 -2.81 21.84
CA PHE A 284 -23.09 -2.43 23.26
C PHE A 284 -21.98 -3.16 24.01
N THR A 285 -21.36 -2.48 24.99
CA THR A 285 -20.35 -3.14 25.84
C THR A 285 -21.01 -4.08 26.83
N ARG A 286 -20.30 -5.13 27.26
CA ARG A 286 -20.81 -6.04 28.31
C ARG A 286 -21.19 -5.30 29.60
N VAL A 287 -20.51 -4.20 29.90
CA VAL A 287 -20.79 -3.39 31.10
C VAL A 287 -22.10 -2.61 30.91
N ASP A 288 -22.28 -2.00 29.74
CA ASP A 288 -23.48 -1.24 29.44
C ASP A 288 -24.70 -2.13 29.31
N VAL A 289 -24.59 -3.31 28.70
CA VAL A 289 -25.67 -4.31 28.65
C VAL A 289 -26.18 -4.65 30.06
N ARG A 290 -25.28 -4.89 31.02
CA ARG A 290 -25.68 -5.15 32.42
C ARG A 290 -26.37 -3.96 33.08
N ARG A 291 -25.85 -2.75 32.86
CA ARG A 291 -26.40 -1.51 33.43
C ARG A 291 -27.78 -1.21 32.84
N MET A 292 -27.93 -1.37 31.52
CA MET A 292 -29.18 -1.20 30.80
C MET A 292 -30.22 -2.22 31.27
N HIS A 293 -29.86 -3.49 31.45
CA HIS A 293 -30.73 -4.49 32.07
C HIS A 293 -31.17 -4.07 33.48
N LYS A 294 -30.23 -3.62 34.33
CA LYS A 294 -30.54 -3.18 35.70
C LYS A 294 -31.52 -1.99 35.73
N MET A 295 -31.44 -1.13 34.72
CA MET A 295 -32.31 0.04 34.57
C MET A 295 -33.62 -0.28 33.85
N GLY A 296 -33.84 -1.53 33.41
CA GLY A 296 -35.01 -1.92 32.63
C GLY A 296 -35.04 -1.35 31.21
N VAL A 297 -33.89 -0.91 30.69
CA VAL A 297 -33.74 -0.41 29.31
C VAL A 297 -33.67 -1.55 28.31
N LEU A 298 -33.03 -2.67 28.70
CA LEU A 298 -33.03 -3.90 27.92
C LEU A 298 -33.79 -4.98 28.69
N ASP A 299 -34.66 -5.70 28.00
CA ASP A 299 -35.24 -6.93 28.49
C ASP A 299 -34.27 -8.12 28.34
N ARG A 300 -34.70 -9.32 28.77
CA ARG A 300 -33.89 -10.54 28.70
C ARG A 300 -33.47 -10.90 27.28
N ASP A 301 -34.37 -10.80 26.32
CA ASP A 301 -34.13 -11.24 24.95
C ASP A 301 -33.24 -10.22 24.23
N GLU A 302 -33.43 -8.93 24.51
CA GLU A 302 -32.55 -7.85 24.07
C GLU A 302 -31.14 -7.95 24.68
N VAL A 303 -31.01 -8.35 25.95
CA VAL A 303 -29.71 -8.65 26.57
C VAL A 303 -29.00 -9.80 25.85
N LYS A 304 -29.73 -10.87 25.52
CA LYS A 304 -29.18 -11.99 24.75
C LYS A 304 -28.71 -11.53 23.37
N SER A 305 -29.56 -10.80 22.65
CA SER A 305 -29.21 -10.24 21.33
C SER A 305 -27.97 -9.36 21.40
N ALA A 306 -27.89 -8.46 22.38
CA ALA A 306 -26.73 -7.58 22.55
C ALA A 306 -25.42 -8.35 22.83
N TYR A 307 -25.48 -9.52 23.49
CA TYR A 307 -24.32 -10.39 23.60
C TYR A 307 -23.99 -11.10 22.27
N MET A 308 -24.98 -11.55 21.51
CA MET A 308 -24.76 -12.14 20.19
C MET A 308 -24.09 -11.14 19.22
N ASP A 309 -24.48 -9.86 19.25
CA ASP A 309 -23.86 -8.79 18.45
C ASP A 309 -22.37 -8.60 18.75
N ARG A 310 -21.90 -9.04 19.92
CA ARG A 310 -20.47 -9.06 20.29
C ARG A 310 -19.71 -10.28 19.77
N GLY A 311 -20.37 -11.18 19.06
CA GLY A 311 -19.81 -12.42 18.54
C GLY A 311 -19.86 -13.60 19.52
N PHE A 312 -20.67 -13.52 20.59
CA PHE A 312 -20.98 -14.72 21.37
C PHE A 312 -21.91 -15.63 20.56
N ASP A 313 -21.65 -16.94 20.57
CA ASP A 313 -22.61 -17.93 20.08
C ASP A 313 -23.86 -17.99 20.99
N ASP A 314 -24.92 -18.66 20.53
CA ASP A 314 -26.21 -18.71 21.24
C ASP A 314 -26.08 -19.23 22.68
N GLU A 315 -25.30 -20.29 22.89
CA GLU A 315 -25.08 -20.89 24.21
C GLU A 315 -24.36 -19.92 25.18
N LYS A 316 -23.30 -19.26 24.71
CA LYS A 316 -22.56 -18.29 25.53
C LYS A 316 -23.37 -17.03 25.79
N ALA A 317 -24.13 -16.56 24.80
CA ALA A 317 -25.03 -15.42 24.96
C ALA A 317 -26.08 -15.74 26.03
N GLU A 318 -26.68 -16.93 25.99
CA GLU A 318 -27.64 -17.40 27.00
C GLU A 318 -27.03 -17.40 28.41
N LYS A 319 -25.84 -17.99 28.58
CA LYS A 319 -25.15 -18.02 29.89
C LYS A 319 -24.79 -16.62 30.39
N MET A 320 -24.41 -15.71 29.49
CA MET A 320 -24.12 -14.31 29.83
C MET A 320 -25.38 -13.53 30.22
N THR A 321 -26.51 -13.82 29.58
CA THR A 321 -27.83 -13.26 29.94
C THR A 321 -28.23 -13.73 31.33
N GLU A 322 -28.16 -15.04 31.61
CA GLU A 322 -28.48 -15.59 32.93
C GLU A 322 -27.58 -15.00 34.03
N PHE A 323 -26.27 -14.94 33.78
CA PHE A 323 -25.33 -14.26 34.67
C PHE A 323 -25.74 -12.81 34.92
N THR A 324 -26.14 -12.07 33.89
CA THR A 324 -26.54 -10.66 34.00
C THR A 324 -27.80 -10.48 34.84
N ILE A 325 -28.76 -11.39 34.70
CA ILE A 325 -29.99 -11.40 35.49
C ILE A 325 -29.64 -11.67 36.96
N GLN A 326 -28.94 -12.77 37.25
CA GLN A 326 -28.52 -13.13 38.60
C GLN A 326 -27.67 -12.05 39.28
N PHE A 327 -26.74 -11.47 38.53
CA PHE A 327 -25.88 -10.39 39.02
C PHE A 327 -26.68 -9.14 39.41
N ASN A 328 -27.77 -8.84 38.70
CA ASN A 328 -28.62 -7.70 39.00
C ASN A 328 -29.65 -8.00 40.10
N THR A 329 -30.15 -9.24 40.20
CA THR A 329 -31.11 -9.67 41.24
C THR A 329 -30.45 -9.94 42.59
N GLY A 330 -29.24 -10.48 42.63
CA GLY A 330 -28.45 -10.72 43.84
C GLY A 330 -27.88 -9.45 44.50
N SER A 331 -28.45 -8.28 44.22
CA SER A 331 -28.05 -6.98 44.78
C SER A 331 -29.07 -6.38 45.75
N GLU A 332 -29.97 -7.20 46.32
CA GLU A 332 -30.47 -6.91 47.66
C GLU A 332 -29.28 -6.98 48.63
N LYS A 333 -29.06 -5.91 49.38
CA LYS A 333 -27.83 -5.69 50.16
C LYS A 333 -27.61 -6.83 51.18
N GLU A 334 -26.83 -7.83 50.81
CA GLU A 334 -26.20 -8.73 51.79
C GLU A 334 -25.35 -7.87 52.73
N LEU A 335 -25.62 -7.98 54.04
CA LEU A 335 -24.82 -7.31 55.05
C LEU A 335 -23.37 -7.73 54.86
N THR A 336 -22.47 -6.78 54.70
CA THR A 336 -21.05 -7.10 54.63
C THR A 336 -20.55 -7.58 55.99
N LYS A 337 -19.50 -8.42 56.00
CA LYS A 337 -18.80 -8.81 57.24
C LYS A 337 -18.51 -7.60 58.14
N THR A 338 -18.09 -6.48 57.54
CA THR A 338 -17.79 -5.23 58.25
C THR A 338 -19.01 -4.62 58.94
N GLU A 339 -20.18 -4.68 58.31
CA GLU A 339 -21.44 -4.18 58.90
C GLU A 339 -21.90 -5.06 60.05
N ILE A 340 -21.78 -6.39 59.91
CA ILE A 340 -22.08 -7.35 60.98
C ILE A 340 -21.16 -7.11 62.19
N MET A 341 -19.84 -7.00 61.98
CA MET A 341 -18.90 -6.75 63.07
C MET A 341 -19.12 -5.39 63.74
N ARG A 342 -19.51 -4.36 62.99
CA ARG A 342 -19.84 -3.05 63.55
C ARG A 342 -21.11 -3.09 64.38
N ALA A 343 -22.12 -3.84 63.96
CA ALA A 343 -23.35 -4.04 64.72
C ALA A 343 -23.07 -4.78 66.03
N LEU A 344 -22.26 -5.85 65.98
CA LEU A 344 -21.83 -6.61 67.16
C LEU A 344 -21.03 -5.73 68.13
N ALA A 345 -20.05 -4.97 67.63
CA ALA A 345 -19.21 -4.10 68.44
C ALA A 345 -19.99 -3.01 69.18
N ARG A 346 -21.15 -2.61 68.65
CA ARG A 346 -22.04 -1.60 69.25
C ARG A 346 -23.15 -2.22 70.10
N GLY A 347 -23.16 -3.54 70.28
CA GLY A 347 -24.21 -4.26 71.00
C GLY A 347 -25.58 -4.22 70.32
N VAL A 348 -25.64 -3.91 69.02
CA VAL A 348 -26.89 -3.90 68.23
C VAL A 348 -27.37 -5.33 67.97
N ILE A 349 -26.42 -6.26 67.86
CA ILE A 349 -26.65 -7.71 67.74
C ILE A 349 -25.75 -8.42 68.77
N ASP A 350 -26.13 -9.64 69.15
CA ASP A 350 -25.34 -10.49 70.03
C ASP A 350 -24.47 -11.49 69.24
N GLU A 351 -23.60 -12.23 69.95
CA GLU A 351 -22.69 -13.19 69.32
C GLU A 351 -23.42 -14.29 68.53
N PRO A 352 -24.51 -14.91 69.03
CA PRO A 352 -25.27 -15.89 68.27
C PRO A 352 -25.82 -15.33 66.94
N ILE A 353 -26.41 -14.13 66.94
CA ILE A 353 -26.92 -13.49 65.73
C ILE A 353 -25.78 -13.13 64.77
N ALA A 354 -24.63 -12.66 65.30
CA ALA A 354 -23.47 -12.39 64.47
C ALA A 354 -22.91 -13.66 63.79
N LEU A 355 -22.90 -14.81 64.48
CA LEU A 355 -22.48 -16.09 63.91
C LEU A 355 -23.42 -16.57 62.80
N GLU A 356 -24.74 -16.42 63.00
CA GLU A 356 -25.76 -16.75 61.99
C GLU A 356 -25.58 -15.89 60.73
N LEU A 357 -25.48 -14.57 60.88
CA LEU A 357 -25.28 -13.65 59.76
C LEU A 357 -23.95 -13.88 59.02
N LEU A 358 -22.88 -14.31 59.72
CA LEU A 358 -21.62 -14.68 59.08
C LEU A 358 -21.73 -16.02 58.34
N SER A 359 -22.55 -16.96 58.82
CA SER A 359 -22.86 -18.21 58.12
C SER A 359 -23.61 -17.96 56.82
N ASP A 360 -24.54 -16.99 56.79
CA ASP A 360 -25.24 -16.59 55.57
C ASP A 360 -24.28 -16.03 54.49
N LEU A 361 -23.13 -15.50 54.91
CA LEU A 361 -22.03 -15.11 54.02
C LEU A 361 -21.11 -16.26 53.61
N ASN A 362 -21.51 -17.52 53.86
CA ASN A 362 -20.70 -18.73 53.64
C ASN A 362 -19.33 -18.72 54.36
N ILE A 363 -19.22 -18.05 55.51
CA ILE A 363 -18.02 -18.12 56.35
C ILE A 363 -18.10 -19.40 57.20
N PRO A 364 -17.08 -20.29 57.15
CA PRO A 364 -17.06 -21.49 57.98
C PRO A 364 -17.24 -21.18 59.46
N THR A 365 -17.99 -22.02 60.18
CA THR A 365 -18.35 -21.82 61.59
C THR A 365 -17.15 -21.52 62.48
N GLU A 366 -16.05 -22.26 62.29
CA GLU A 366 -14.82 -22.08 63.06
C GLU A 366 -14.18 -20.70 62.79
N ALA A 367 -14.23 -20.24 61.54
CA ALA A 367 -13.73 -18.93 61.17
C ALA A 367 -14.62 -17.81 61.72
N ALA A 368 -15.94 -17.98 61.70
CA ALA A 368 -16.91 -17.04 62.26
C ALA A 368 -16.71 -16.87 63.77
N GLN A 369 -16.48 -17.96 64.50
CA GLN A 369 -16.16 -17.93 65.94
C GLN A 369 -14.89 -17.14 66.24
N ILE A 370 -13.81 -17.38 65.47
CA ILE A 370 -12.55 -16.63 65.65
C ILE A 370 -12.77 -15.14 65.37
N ILE A 371 -13.52 -14.79 64.32
CA ILE A 371 -13.82 -13.41 63.95
C ILE A 371 -14.60 -12.69 65.07
N VAL A 372 -15.65 -13.33 65.61
CA VAL A 372 -16.47 -12.81 66.70
C VAL A 372 -15.64 -12.64 67.97
N ALA A 373 -14.88 -13.66 68.38
CA ALA A 373 -14.01 -13.60 69.55
C ALA A 373 -12.93 -12.51 69.44
N THR A 374 -12.35 -12.32 68.25
CA THR A 374 -11.36 -11.27 68.00
C THR A 374 -11.99 -9.88 68.13
N GLN A 375 -13.21 -9.69 67.62
CA GLN A 375 -13.91 -8.41 67.75
C GLN A 375 -14.33 -8.13 69.19
N ALA A 376 -14.80 -9.15 69.93
CA ALA A 376 -15.13 -9.01 71.34
C ALA A 376 -13.90 -8.63 72.17
N ALA A 377 -12.76 -9.29 71.93
CA ALA A 377 -11.49 -8.94 72.56
C ALA A 377 -11.07 -7.50 72.23
N LYS A 378 -11.22 -7.08 70.97
CA LYS A 378 -10.92 -5.70 70.57
C LYS A 378 -11.80 -4.68 71.30
N VAL A 379 -13.12 -4.90 71.37
CA VAL A 379 -14.05 -4.00 72.06
C VAL A 379 -13.73 -3.91 73.55
N ALA A 380 -13.38 -5.02 74.19
CA ALA A 380 -12.95 -5.03 75.59
C ALA A 380 -11.66 -4.23 75.80
N MET A 381 -10.67 -4.36 74.89
CA MET A 381 -9.44 -3.56 74.94
C MET A 381 -9.71 -2.07 74.72
N ASP A 382 -10.48 -1.71 73.68
CA ASP A 382 -10.83 -0.32 73.37
C ASP A 382 -11.57 0.35 74.56
N THR A 383 -12.47 -0.39 75.22
CA THR A 383 -13.18 0.08 76.43
C THR A 383 -12.22 0.33 77.59
N THR A 384 -11.26 -0.56 77.78
CA THR A 384 -10.27 -0.44 78.87
C THR A 384 -9.34 0.75 78.62
N ASP A 385 -8.92 0.97 77.38
CA ASP A 385 -8.12 2.14 76.97
C ASP A 385 -8.86 3.46 77.21
N GLU A 386 -10.16 3.52 76.90
CA GLU A 386 -11.00 4.70 77.19
C GLU A 386 -11.10 4.98 78.70
N LEU A 387 -11.30 3.96 79.52
CA LEU A 387 -11.33 4.10 80.99
C LEU A 387 -9.98 4.60 81.54
N VAL A 388 -8.87 4.09 81.03
CA VAL A 388 -7.53 4.57 81.38
C VAL A 388 -7.36 6.04 81.02
N ASP A 389 -7.78 6.46 79.81
CA ASP A 389 -7.63 7.85 79.39
C ASP A 389 -8.49 8.80 80.25
N ILE A 390 -9.67 8.38 80.71
CA ILE A 390 -10.49 9.12 81.69
C ILE A 390 -9.74 9.32 83.01
N GLU A 391 -9.15 8.26 83.57
CA GLU A 391 -8.40 8.37 84.83
C GLU A 391 -7.13 9.21 84.68
N ILE A 392 -6.44 9.11 83.54
CA ILE A 392 -5.31 9.99 83.21
C ILE A 392 -5.76 11.46 83.15
N ASP A 393 -6.92 11.75 82.56
CA ASP A 393 -7.47 13.11 82.52
C ASP A 393 -7.79 13.64 83.92
N ARG A 394 -8.41 12.82 84.77
CA ARG A 394 -8.66 13.18 86.17
C ARG A 394 -7.36 13.49 86.93
N PHE A 395 -6.28 12.76 86.67
CA PHE A 395 -4.97 13.04 87.25
C PHE A 395 -4.37 14.34 86.74
N VAL A 396 -4.43 14.60 85.44
CA VAL A 396 -3.92 15.84 84.81
C VAL A 396 -4.69 17.07 85.29
N ASP A 397 -6.00 16.94 85.50
CA ASP A 397 -6.87 17.99 86.02
C ASP A 397 -6.72 18.19 87.54
N GLY A 398 -5.88 17.39 88.20
CA GLY A 398 -5.60 17.46 89.64
C GLY A 398 -6.74 16.95 90.53
N LEU A 399 -7.69 16.18 89.98
CA LEU A 399 -8.82 15.59 90.71
C LEU A 399 -8.43 14.33 91.50
N ILE A 400 -7.34 13.67 91.11
CA ILE A 400 -6.76 12.51 91.80
C ILE A 400 -5.23 12.66 91.90
N SER A 401 -4.67 12.07 92.95
CA SER A 401 -3.23 11.96 93.17
C SER A 401 -2.59 10.87 92.30
N GLU A 402 -1.26 10.84 92.27
CA GLU A 402 -0.51 9.84 91.51
C GLU A 402 -0.72 8.42 92.04
N ASP A 403 -0.80 8.26 93.36
CA ASP A 403 -1.09 6.97 94.01
C ASP A 403 -2.53 6.51 93.69
N GLU A 404 -3.50 7.43 93.67
CA GLU A 404 -4.89 7.13 93.30
C GLU A 404 -5.04 6.77 91.81
N LEU A 405 -4.28 7.39 90.91
CA LEU A 405 -4.23 6.99 89.50
C LEU A 405 -3.66 5.58 89.35
N GLN A 406 -2.59 5.27 90.08
CA GLN A 406 -1.97 3.94 90.04
C GLN A 406 -2.97 2.87 90.49
N ASP A 407 -3.68 3.11 91.60
CA ASP A 407 -4.72 2.20 92.09
C ASP A 407 -5.88 2.04 91.10
N ALA A 408 -6.33 3.13 90.47
CA ALA A 408 -7.40 3.10 89.47
C ALA A 408 -7.01 2.27 88.23
N ILE A 409 -5.77 2.41 87.72
CA ILE A 409 -5.29 1.63 86.58
C ILE A 409 -5.11 0.15 86.96
N ILE A 410 -4.68 -0.17 88.18
CA ILE A 410 -4.58 -1.56 88.68
C ILE A 410 -5.97 -2.22 88.72
N GLN A 411 -7.01 -1.49 89.11
CA GLN A 411 -8.38 -2.00 89.15
C GLN A 411 -8.96 -2.35 87.77
N LEU A 412 -8.36 -1.86 86.68
CA LEU A 412 -8.75 -2.17 85.29
C LEU A 412 -8.14 -3.49 84.76
N ASP A 413 -7.51 -4.30 85.63
CA ASP A 413 -6.96 -5.64 85.33
C ASP A 413 -5.92 -5.65 84.18
N LEU A 414 -5.15 -4.56 84.06
CA LEU A 414 -4.10 -4.41 83.05
C LEU A 414 -2.79 -5.08 83.50
N ALA A 415 -1.99 -5.56 82.53
CA ALA A 415 -0.73 -6.24 82.83
C ALA A 415 0.32 -5.27 83.42
N THR A 416 1.15 -5.74 84.37
CA THR A 416 2.15 -4.91 85.08
C THR A 416 3.06 -4.07 84.16
N PRO A 417 3.55 -4.55 83.01
CA PRO A 417 4.35 -3.72 82.10
C PRO A 417 3.56 -2.56 81.45
N GLN A 418 2.24 -2.70 81.31
CA GLN A 418 1.37 -1.65 80.75
C GLN A 418 1.14 -0.53 81.77
N LEU A 419 1.06 -0.86 83.06
CA LEU A 419 0.92 0.12 84.15
C LEU A 419 2.05 1.16 84.11
N GLU A 420 3.31 0.72 84.05
CA GLU A 420 4.47 1.62 83.98
C GLU A 420 4.41 2.57 82.77
N LEU A 421 4.02 2.04 81.60
CA LEU A 421 3.88 2.83 80.38
C LEU A 421 2.76 3.88 80.49
N LEU A 422 1.61 3.49 81.07
CA LEU A 422 0.46 4.38 81.28
C LEU A 422 0.75 5.46 82.33
N MET A 423 1.42 5.11 83.44
CA MET A 423 1.89 6.08 84.44
C MET A 423 2.90 7.06 83.83
N ALA A 424 3.80 6.59 82.95
CA ALA A 424 4.71 7.48 82.21
C ALA A 424 3.96 8.42 81.25
N LYS A 425 2.92 7.93 80.55
CA LYS A 425 2.04 8.74 79.69
C LYS A 425 1.32 9.82 80.52
N ALA A 426 0.78 9.46 81.69
CA ALA A 426 0.07 10.36 82.59
C ALA A 426 0.98 11.47 83.14
N ARG A 427 2.15 11.11 83.69
CA ARG A 427 3.17 12.07 84.17
C ARG A 427 3.60 13.06 83.08
N ARG A 428 3.74 12.58 81.83
CA ARG A 428 4.07 13.45 80.69
C ARG A 428 2.94 14.43 80.36
N LYS A 429 1.68 13.98 80.42
CA LYS A 429 0.51 14.81 80.14
C LYS A 429 0.33 15.88 81.23
N ASN A 430 0.57 15.52 82.50
CA ASN A 430 0.49 16.45 83.63
C ASN A 430 1.55 17.55 83.57
N ARG A 431 2.82 17.21 83.27
CA ARG A 431 3.89 18.23 83.07
C ARG A 431 3.60 19.23 81.95
N ARG A 432 2.82 18.86 80.94
CA ARG A 432 2.40 19.78 79.87
C ARG A 432 1.29 20.75 80.31
N ALA A 433 0.60 20.47 81.41
CA ALA A 433 -0.51 21.26 81.93
C ALA A 433 -0.08 22.40 82.87
N GLU A 434 1.18 22.45 83.32
CA GLU A 434 1.74 23.59 84.05
C GLU A 434 1.78 24.85 83.16
N LYS A 435 0.81 25.77 83.34
CA LYS A 435 0.69 27.00 82.53
C LYS A 435 1.68 28.07 83.01
N MET A 436 2.60 28.46 82.13
CA MET A 436 3.45 29.64 82.32
C MET A 436 2.68 30.94 82.00
N PRO A 437 2.98 32.08 82.65
CA PRO A 437 2.38 33.38 82.33
C PRO A 437 2.71 33.82 80.90
N SER A 438 1.79 34.53 80.25
CA SER A 438 1.99 35.01 78.87
C SER A 438 2.99 36.16 78.82
N LYS A 439 3.61 36.40 77.64
CA LYS A 439 4.45 37.60 77.41
C LYS A 439 3.73 38.88 77.85
N ALA A 440 2.44 39.01 77.52
CA ALA A 440 1.66 40.19 77.83
C ALA A 440 1.46 40.38 79.35
N ASP A 441 1.24 39.29 80.09
CA ASP A 441 1.12 39.36 81.56
C ASP A 441 2.44 39.76 82.21
N ILE A 442 3.57 39.19 81.75
CA ILE A 442 4.90 39.52 82.27
C ILE A 442 5.23 40.99 82.02
N LEU A 443 5.00 41.50 80.80
CA LEU A 443 5.24 42.91 80.49
C LEU A 443 4.30 43.84 81.27
N ARG A 444 3.02 43.46 81.43
CA ARG A 444 2.08 44.23 82.26
C ARG A 444 2.56 44.29 83.71
N TRP A 445 3.03 43.18 84.28
CA TRP A 445 3.57 43.14 85.64
C TRP A 445 4.82 44.01 85.79
N HIS A 446 5.66 44.07 84.76
CA HIS A 446 6.80 44.98 84.73
C HIS A 446 6.35 46.45 84.72
N ILE A 447 5.47 46.85 83.79
CA ILE A 447 4.96 48.24 83.66
C ILE A 447 4.24 48.70 84.93
N THR A 448 3.57 47.78 85.63
CA THR A 448 2.85 48.10 86.87
C THR A 448 3.72 48.03 88.12
N GLY A 449 5.03 47.78 87.98
CA GLY A 449 5.98 47.69 89.10
C GLY A 449 5.78 46.46 90.00
N ILE A 450 5.03 45.45 89.56
CA ILE A 450 4.80 44.21 90.33
C ILE A 450 6.05 43.33 90.34
N ILE A 451 6.83 43.34 89.25
CA ILE A 451 8.11 42.64 89.13
C ILE A 451 9.17 43.63 88.63
N ASP A 452 10.41 43.44 89.06
CA ASP A 452 11.54 44.20 88.53
C ASP A 452 11.98 43.69 87.14
N ARG A 453 12.87 44.45 86.50
CA ARG A 453 13.38 44.16 85.17
C ARG A 453 14.08 42.80 85.08
N GLU A 454 14.84 42.43 86.11
CA GLU A 454 15.58 41.16 86.15
C GLU A 454 14.63 39.96 86.24
N SER A 455 13.58 40.08 87.06
CA SER A 455 12.52 39.08 87.18
C SER A 455 11.70 38.96 85.89
N ALA A 456 11.41 40.09 85.24
CA ALA A 456 10.73 40.10 83.95
C ALA A 456 11.59 39.45 82.84
N ASP A 457 12.90 39.72 82.79
CA ASP A 457 13.82 39.08 81.84
C ASP A 457 13.88 37.56 82.05
N THR A 458 14.00 37.12 83.30
CA THR A 458 14.04 35.70 83.67
C THR A 458 12.75 34.97 83.28
N LEU A 459 11.59 35.61 83.47
CA LEU A 459 10.31 35.02 83.08
C LEU A 459 10.16 34.97 81.55
N LEU A 460 10.59 36.01 80.83
CA LEU A 460 10.61 36.02 79.37
C LEU A 460 11.55 34.96 78.80
N GLU A 461 12.71 34.74 79.43
CA GLU A 461 13.63 33.66 79.10
C GLU A 461 12.98 32.29 79.31
N ARG A 462 12.31 32.09 80.45
CA ARG A 462 11.67 30.82 80.80
C ARG A 462 10.53 30.43 79.87
N ILE A 463 9.84 31.41 79.28
CA ILE A 463 8.82 31.16 78.24
C ILE A 463 9.40 31.13 76.82
N GLY A 464 10.72 31.28 76.66
CA GLY A 464 11.46 30.99 75.43
C GLY A 464 11.85 32.19 74.57
N PHE A 465 11.79 33.43 75.06
CA PHE A 465 12.28 34.59 74.31
C PHE A 465 13.81 34.70 74.37
N ILE A 466 14.45 34.82 73.19
CA ILE A 466 15.89 35.06 73.07
C ILE A 466 16.25 36.47 73.56
N GLU A 467 17.46 36.61 74.10
CA GLU A 467 17.97 37.84 74.75
C GLU A 467 17.68 39.12 73.94
N GLN A 468 17.94 39.08 72.63
CA GLN A 468 17.71 40.22 71.73
C GLN A 468 16.28 40.78 71.80
N PHE A 469 15.27 39.92 71.85
CA PHE A 469 13.87 40.37 71.92
C PHE A 469 13.45 40.74 73.34
N ARG A 470 14.01 40.09 74.38
CA ARG A 470 13.70 40.46 75.77
C ARG A 470 14.15 41.89 76.07
N VAL A 471 15.34 42.28 75.60
CA VAL A 471 15.84 43.66 75.72
C VAL A 471 14.87 44.65 75.08
N ILE A 472 14.39 44.36 73.87
CA ILE A 472 13.45 45.23 73.15
C ILE A 472 12.12 45.35 73.89
N TYR A 473 11.54 44.23 74.34
CA TYR A 473 10.26 44.25 75.05
C TYR A 473 10.35 44.97 76.40
N LEU A 474 11.48 44.86 77.10
CA LEU A 474 11.71 45.57 78.36
C LEU A 474 12.00 47.06 78.14
N GLN A 475 12.61 47.44 77.01
CA GLN A 475 12.74 48.86 76.63
C GLN A 475 11.40 49.47 76.22
N GLU A 476 10.57 48.74 75.48
CA GLU A 476 9.22 49.17 75.08
C GLU A 476 8.32 49.35 76.31
N SER A 477 8.42 48.45 77.30
CA SER A 477 7.66 48.56 78.54
C SER A 477 8.09 49.76 79.39
N GLU A 478 9.39 50.07 79.47
CA GLU A 478 9.92 51.26 80.17
C GLU A 478 9.50 52.57 79.47
N ALA A 479 9.56 52.62 78.14
CA ALA A 479 9.12 53.80 77.39
C ALA A 479 7.61 54.07 77.54
N SER A 480 6.81 53.01 77.74
CA SER A 480 5.37 53.12 78.00
C SER A 480 5.04 53.56 79.43
N GLU A 481 5.99 53.46 80.37
CA GLU A 481 5.86 53.91 81.76
C GLU A 481 6.20 55.40 81.91
N GLU A 482 7.03 55.98 81.03
CA GLU A 482 7.33 57.43 81.02
C GLU A 482 6.25 58.30 80.35
N GLU A 483 5.33 57.72 79.57
CA GLU A 483 4.23 58.42 78.88
C GLU A 483 2.86 58.29 79.59
N ALA A 484 2.78 57.56 80.72
CA ALA A 484 1.56 57.30 81.52
C ALA A 484 1.67 57.87 82.93
#